data_AF-A0A2E7BUN9-F1
#
_entry.id   AF-A0A2E7BUN9-F1
#
_cell.length_a   1.000
_cell.length_b   1.000
_cell.length_c   1.000
_cell.angle_alpha   90.00
_cell.angle_beta   90.00
_cell.angle_gamma   90.00
#
_symmetry.space_group_name_H-M   'P 1'
#
loop_
_entity.id
_entity.type
_entity.pdbx_description
1 polymer ?
#
loop_
_entity_poly.entity_id
_entity_poly.type
_entity_poly.pdbx_seq_one_letter_code
_entity_poly.pdbx_strand_id
1 'polypeptide(L)'
;MIRSHLVLASLSILTIACGQGSEGQLHHDLGDRPAPVHPGELHGEGDGSSPNGEAPYSCEEPPQADELVDLSQLTPCKSGGHCIEAEDVEPDLQARLDRCEDGVSFCVPDEIILYRGFYIPETCRFVNGLEGRCLSTVLPEIGRTADTMPVSNCQPHERCSPCCDPFTGEASGACDVGCDIGPIEAQCGEPAFRACCGGRGHCAPPSLIKPEDREKLSGSGCAGENLCVPDVLRDPDYRAPRCQGRVLFRDYEGVCLPGCLDLPMDFLIGQGSCGNPNDECVPCTDPRTGEATGAPGCPE
;
A
#
# COMPACT_ATOMS: atom_id res chain seq x y z
N MET A 1 14.19 15.77 36.71
CA MET A 1 13.16 15.28 35.77
C MET A 1 12.08 16.34 35.68
N ILE A 2 12.30 17.32 34.80
CA ILE A 2 11.37 18.41 34.53
C ILE A 2 10.39 17.83 33.51
N ARG A 3 9.16 17.53 33.94
CA ARG A 3 8.06 17.23 33.02
C ARG A 3 7.73 18.54 32.31
N SER A 4 8.31 18.76 31.12
CA SER A 4 7.78 19.74 30.19
C SER A 4 6.41 19.24 29.76
N HIS A 5 5.37 19.84 30.32
CA HIS A 5 4.01 19.69 29.83
C HIS A 5 3.96 20.35 28.45
N LEU A 6 4.29 19.59 27.41
CA LEU A 6 3.87 19.91 26.05
C LEU A 6 2.35 19.79 26.08
N VAL A 7 1.67 20.90 26.34
CA VAL A 7 0.21 20.99 26.19
C VAL A 7 -0.03 21.05 24.69
N LEU A 8 -0.04 19.88 24.04
CA LEU A 8 -0.77 19.71 22.80
C LEU A 8 -2.23 19.97 23.20
N ALA A 9 -2.75 21.11 22.76
CA ALA A 9 -4.14 21.46 22.98
C ALA A 9 -4.99 20.27 22.50
N SER A 10 -5.76 19.67 23.41
CA SER A 10 -6.67 18.58 23.11
C SER A 10 -7.57 19.00 21.94
N LEU A 11 -7.22 18.53 20.75
CA LEU A 11 -7.96 18.75 19.52
C LEU A 11 -9.20 17.84 19.58
N SER A 12 -10.20 18.29 20.33
CA SER A 12 -11.55 17.72 20.27
C SER A 12 -12.34 18.53 19.25
N ILE A 13 -12.17 18.24 17.95
CA ILE A 13 -12.92 18.66 16.74
C ILE A 13 -12.05 18.11 15.60
N LEU A 14 -12.45 17.25 14.67
CA LEU A 14 -13.66 17.18 13.86
C LEU A 14 -13.81 15.72 13.39
N THR A 15 -14.96 15.09 13.64
CA THR A 15 -15.30 13.86 12.90
C THR A 15 -15.56 14.28 11.46
N ILE A 16 -14.55 14.19 10.58
CA ILE A 16 -14.78 14.24 9.14
C ILE A 16 -15.55 12.96 8.83
N ALA A 17 -16.84 13.11 8.59
CA ALA A 17 -17.67 12.02 8.11
C ALA A 17 -17.21 11.66 6.70
N CYS A 18 -16.26 10.73 6.58
CA CYS A 18 -16.08 9.98 5.34
C CYS A 18 -17.40 9.27 5.04
N GLY A 19 -18.03 9.64 3.93
CA GLY A 19 -19.37 9.19 3.55
C GLY A 19 -19.48 7.67 3.58
N GLN A 20 -20.43 7.17 4.37
CA GLN A 20 -20.83 5.77 4.34
C GLN A 20 -21.38 5.45 2.95
N GLY A 21 -20.64 4.64 2.18
CA GLY A 21 -21.13 4.04 0.95
C GLY A 21 -22.35 3.16 1.25
N SER A 22 -23.52 3.55 0.76
CA SER A 22 -24.74 2.78 0.87
C SER A 22 -24.65 1.49 0.05
N GLU A 23 -24.95 0.34 0.66
CA GLU A 23 -25.10 -0.94 -0.01
C GLU A 23 -26.20 -0.85 -1.09
N GLY A 24 -25.77 -0.75 -2.35
CA GLY A 24 -26.63 -0.72 -3.54
C GLY A 24 -26.94 -2.12 -4.03
N GLN A 25 -28.15 -2.58 -3.75
CA GLN A 25 -28.72 -3.84 -4.20
C GLN A 25 -28.83 -3.88 -5.74
N LEU A 26 -28.09 -4.80 -6.37
CA LEU A 26 -28.07 -5.03 -7.82
C LEU A 26 -29.43 -5.57 -8.31
N HIS A 27 -30.22 -4.69 -8.93
CA HIS A 27 -31.29 -5.07 -9.87
C HIS A 27 -30.84 -4.69 -11.29
N HIS A 28 -30.69 -5.70 -12.15
CA HIS A 28 -30.44 -5.51 -13.58
C HIS A 28 -31.67 -4.92 -14.26
N ASP A 29 -31.55 -3.70 -14.78
CA ASP A 29 -32.42 -3.21 -15.85
C ASP A 29 -31.61 -2.36 -16.84
N LEU A 30 -31.78 -2.67 -18.13
CA LEU A 30 -31.08 -2.07 -19.26
C LEU A 30 -31.96 -0.97 -19.85
N GLY A 31 -31.63 0.30 -19.65
CA GLY A 31 -32.30 1.39 -20.36
C GLY A 31 -31.92 2.80 -19.90
N ASP A 32 -31.47 3.60 -20.86
CA ASP A 32 -31.36 5.07 -20.88
C ASP A 32 -30.37 5.77 -19.92
N ARG A 33 -29.34 6.38 -20.53
CA ARG A 33 -28.34 7.23 -19.87
C ARG A 33 -28.94 8.63 -19.61
N PRO A 34 -29.03 9.09 -18.35
CA PRO A 34 -29.25 10.51 -18.06
C PRO A 34 -27.92 11.28 -18.09
N ALA A 35 -28.02 12.58 -18.40
CA ALA A 35 -26.94 13.55 -18.37
C ALA A 35 -26.34 13.73 -16.95
N PRO A 36 -25.07 14.21 -16.82
CA PRO A 36 -24.42 14.40 -15.53
C PRO A 36 -25.17 15.46 -14.70
N VAL A 37 -25.56 15.05 -13.49
CA VAL A 37 -26.18 15.92 -12.49
C VAL A 37 -25.05 16.63 -11.74
N HIS A 38 -25.01 17.96 -11.83
CA HIS A 38 -24.18 18.80 -10.97
C HIS A 38 -24.59 18.60 -9.50
N PRO A 39 -23.65 18.41 -8.56
CA PRO A 39 -23.99 18.37 -7.14
C PRO A 39 -24.52 19.75 -6.72
N GLY A 40 -25.78 19.75 -6.29
CA GLY A 40 -26.48 20.93 -5.82
C GLY A 40 -25.97 21.39 -4.45
N GLU A 41 -25.86 22.71 -4.33
CA GLU A 41 -25.73 23.46 -3.09
C GLU A 41 -26.75 23.00 -2.04
N LEU A 42 -26.26 22.42 -0.94
CA LEU A 42 -26.99 22.29 0.30
C LEU A 42 -26.69 23.52 1.16
N HIS A 43 -27.52 24.55 1.03
CA HIS A 43 -27.62 25.62 2.02
C HIS A 43 -28.27 25.07 3.29
N GLY A 44 -27.44 24.79 4.30
CA GLY A 44 -27.85 24.59 5.67
C GLY A 44 -27.43 25.80 6.51
N GLU A 45 -28.32 26.79 6.64
CA GLU A 45 -28.19 27.89 7.59
C GLU A 45 -28.40 27.36 9.01
N GLY A 46 -27.30 27.11 9.71
CA GLY A 46 -27.27 26.76 11.14
C GLY A 46 -26.44 27.77 11.91
N ASP A 47 -27.06 28.89 12.30
CA ASP A 47 -26.49 29.88 13.24
C ASP A 47 -26.39 29.28 14.65
N GLY A 48 -25.32 28.53 14.90
CA GLY A 48 -24.93 28.03 16.21
C GLY A 48 -23.59 28.62 16.61
N SER A 49 -23.57 29.83 17.16
CA SER A 49 -22.37 30.44 17.73
C SER A 49 -21.89 29.66 18.97
N SER A 50 -21.01 28.69 18.75
CA SER A 50 -20.17 28.11 19.80
C SER A 50 -19.08 29.13 20.18
N PRO A 51 -18.90 29.47 21.47
CA PRO A 51 -17.89 30.44 21.91
C PRO A 51 -16.48 29.82 22.06
N ASN A 52 -16.19 28.74 21.35
CA ASN A 52 -14.93 28.02 21.45
C ASN A 52 -14.03 28.46 20.30
N GLY A 53 -12.87 29.04 20.66
CA GLY A 53 -11.93 29.61 19.71
C GLY A 53 -11.63 28.67 18.56
N GLU A 54 -11.67 29.22 17.34
CA GLU A 54 -11.21 28.56 16.12
C GLU A 54 -9.88 27.85 16.38
N ALA A 55 -9.77 26.60 15.92
CA ALA A 55 -8.50 25.91 15.93
C ALA A 55 -7.50 26.77 15.14
N PRO A 56 -6.30 27.07 15.68
CA PRO A 56 -5.39 28.05 15.10
C PRO A 56 -4.74 27.60 13.79
N TYR A 57 -5.00 26.37 13.34
CA TYR A 57 -4.39 25.76 12.17
C TYR A 57 -5.45 25.08 11.29
N SER A 58 -5.20 25.10 9.99
CA SER A 58 -6.00 24.43 8.96
C SER A 58 -5.07 23.91 7.85
N CYS A 59 -5.65 23.22 6.86
CA CYS A 59 -4.90 22.79 5.68
C CYS A 59 -4.48 23.98 4.80
N GLU A 60 -5.28 25.04 4.80
CA GLU A 60 -5.00 26.30 4.11
C GLU A 60 -3.96 27.14 4.87
N GLU A 61 -3.95 27.03 6.20
CA GLU A 61 -3.08 27.78 7.12
C GLU A 61 -2.40 26.83 8.10
N PRO A 62 -1.39 26.05 7.66
CA PRO A 62 -0.64 25.15 8.53
C PRO A 62 0.28 25.95 9.48
N PRO A 63 0.79 25.31 10.56
CA PRO A 63 1.72 25.94 11.48
C PRO A 63 2.93 26.57 10.78
N GLN A 64 3.33 27.77 11.23
CA GLN A 64 4.51 28.44 10.70
C GLN A 64 5.81 27.80 11.25
N ALA A 65 6.94 28.08 10.59
CA ALA A 65 8.22 27.45 10.91
C ALA A 65 8.71 27.68 12.36
N ASP A 66 8.34 28.80 12.99
CA ASP A 66 8.67 29.14 14.38
C ASP A 66 7.72 28.49 15.41
N GLU A 67 6.65 27.84 14.96
CA GLU A 67 5.64 27.15 15.77
C GLU A 67 5.75 25.61 15.70
N LEU A 68 6.72 25.12 14.93
CA LEU A 68 6.98 23.69 14.75
C LEU A 68 7.43 23.04 16.07
N VAL A 69 7.08 21.77 16.22
CA VAL A 69 7.47 20.97 17.39
C VAL A 69 8.97 20.71 17.37
N ASP A 70 9.63 20.89 18.52
CA ASP A 70 11.05 20.50 18.69
C ASP A 70 11.16 18.98 18.85
N LEU A 71 11.47 18.30 17.74
CA LEU A 71 11.63 16.84 17.68
C LEU A 71 12.73 16.32 18.62
N SER A 72 13.71 17.15 19.00
CA SER A 72 14.82 16.71 19.89
C SER A 72 14.35 16.35 21.31
N GLN A 73 13.13 16.74 21.67
CA GLN A 73 12.50 16.42 22.94
C GLN A 73 11.71 15.10 22.90
N LEU A 74 11.52 14.52 21.70
CA LEU A 74 10.76 13.30 21.51
C LEU A 74 11.69 12.09 21.43
N THR A 75 11.14 10.91 21.71
CA THR A 75 11.91 9.66 21.61
C THR A 75 11.89 9.18 20.16
N PRO A 76 13.04 9.04 19.48
CA PRO A 76 13.05 8.54 18.11
C PRO A 76 12.66 7.05 18.08
N CYS A 77 11.94 6.63 17.05
CA CYS A 77 11.54 5.23 16.86
C CYS A 77 12.17 4.59 15.62
N LYS A 78 12.23 5.33 14.51
CA LYS A 78 12.84 4.93 13.24
C LYS A 78 13.44 6.18 12.58
N SER A 79 14.19 6.00 11.50
CA SER A 79 14.69 7.14 10.72
C SER A 79 13.52 7.97 10.19
N GLY A 80 13.44 9.25 10.55
CA GLY A 80 12.36 10.14 10.16
C GLY A 80 11.05 9.93 10.92
N GLY A 81 11.10 9.40 12.15
CA GLY A 81 9.92 9.30 13.02
C GLY A 81 10.23 9.30 14.51
N HIS A 82 9.27 9.78 15.30
CA HIS A 82 9.33 9.81 16.76
C HIS A 82 8.05 9.24 17.39
N CYS A 83 8.18 8.79 18.64
CA CYS A 83 7.09 8.27 19.44
C CYS A 83 6.20 9.41 19.95
N ILE A 84 4.90 9.30 19.66
CA ILE A 84 3.84 10.18 20.14
C ILE A 84 2.82 9.36 20.92
N GLU A 85 2.41 9.86 22.08
CA GLU A 85 1.42 9.21 22.93
C GLU A 85 0.10 9.02 22.18
N ALA A 86 -0.59 7.90 22.42
CA ALA A 86 -1.81 7.55 21.67
C ALA A 86 -2.93 8.60 21.76
N GLU A 87 -2.99 9.40 22.82
CA GLU A 87 -4.00 10.47 22.96
C GLU A 87 -3.76 11.67 22.03
N ASP A 88 -2.54 11.83 21.51
CA ASP A 88 -2.12 12.91 20.63
C ASP A 88 -2.08 12.49 19.14
N VAL A 89 -2.43 11.23 18.84
CA VAL A 89 -2.46 10.70 17.46
C VAL A 89 -3.90 10.43 17.07
N GLU A 90 -4.33 10.89 15.89
CA GLU A 90 -5.69 10.63 15.43
C GLU A 90 -5.97 9.13 15.22
N PRO A 91 -7.16 8.61 15.58
CA PRO A 91 -7.45 7.18 15.51
C PRO A 91 -7.24 6.55 14.13
N ASP A 92 -7.59 7.25 13.06
CA ASP A 92 -7.41 6.76 11.69
C ASP A 92 -5.92 6.66 11.32
N LEU A 93 -5.10 7.60 11.81
CA LEU A 93 -3.65 7.54 11.67
C LEU A 93 -3.06 6.42 12.54
N GLN A 94 -3.53 6.21 13.77
CA GLN A 94 -3.06 5.11 14.64
C GLN A 94 -3.18 3.73 13.96
N ALA A 95 -4.24 3.51 13.17
CA ALA A 95 -4.45 2.26 12.44
C ALA A 95 -3.38 1.98 11.37
N ARG A 96 -2.61 3.01 10.99
CA ARG A 96 -1.55 2.97 9.98
C ARG A 96 -0.14 3.08 10.55
N LEU A 97 0.03 3.10 11.87
CA LEU A 97 1.33 3.28 12.50
C LEU A 97 1.75 2.05 13.30
N ASP A 98 3.07 1.81 13.34
CA ASP A 98 3.64 0.85 14.28
C ASP A 98 3.62 1.43 15.70
N ARG A 99 3.50 0.54 16.68
CA ARG A 99 3.73 0.89 18.08
C ARG A 99 5.21 1.11 18.35
N CYS A 100 5.51 2.05 19.22
CA CYS A 100 6.85 2.17 19.79
C CYS A 100 7.15 1.05 20.79
N GLU A 101 8.41 0.96 21.23
CA GLU A 101 8.89 -0.09 22.15
C GLU A 101 8.20 -0.08 23.52
N ASP A 102 7.65 1.07 23.94
CA ASP A 102 6.87 1.21 25.17
C ASP A 102 5.50 0.52 25.11
N GLY A 103 5.04 0.13 23.91
CA GLY A 103 3.77 -0.51 23.65
C GLY A 103 2.53 0.40 23.75
N VAL A 104 2.68 1.67 24.13
CA VAL A 104 1.57 2.61 24.38
C VAL A 104 1.56 3.81 23.44
N SER A 105 2.72 4.19 22.90
CA SER A 105 2.84 5.27 21.91
C SER A 105 2.97 4.73 20.47
N PHE A 106 2.78 5.60 19.49
CA PHE A 106 2.89 5.29 18.06
C PHE A 106 4.10 5.99 17.43
N CYS A 107 4.75 5.30 16.51
CA CYS A 107 5.87 5.84 15.75
C CYS A 107 5.33 6.69 14.60
N VAL A 108 5.28 8.02 14.77
CA VAL A 108 4.71 8.98 13.81
C VAL A 108 5.82 9.58 12.94
N PRO A 109 5.61 9.73 11.62
CA PRO A 109 6.53 10.48 10.74
C PRO A 109 6.81 11.90 11.24
N ASP A 110 8.06 12.34 11.13
CA ASP A 110 8.52 13.65 11.60
C ASP A 110 7.74 14.80 10.97
N GLU A 111 7.43 14.71 9.68
CA GLU A 111 6.67 15.71 8.94
C GLU A 111 5.25 15.87 9.51
N ILE A 112 4.58 14.78 9.87
CA ILE A 112 3.25 14.83 10.49
C ILE A 112 3.34 15.49 11.88
N ILE A 113 4.38 15.19 12.66
CA ILE A 113 4.59 15.79 13.98
C ILE A 113 4.84 17.30 13.86
N LEU A 114 5.75 17.70 12.98
CA LEU A 114 6.16 19.09 12.78
C LEU A 114 4.95 19.98 12.43
N TYR A 115 4.12 19.51 11.50
CA TYR A 115 2.94 20.24 11.04
C TYR A 115 1.65 19.91 11.81
N ARG A 116 1.74 19.15 12.91
CA ARG A 116 0.61 18.79 13.78
C ARG A 116 -0.57 18.15 13.01
N GLY A 117 -0.26 17.31 12.02
CA GLY A 117 -1.24 16.67 11.14
C GLY A 117 -1.65 17.49 9.91
N PHE A 118 -1.41 18.80 9.89
CA PHE A 118 -1.74 19.69 8.76
C PHE A 118 -0.64 19.70 7.69
N TYR A 119 -0.34 18.51 7.17
CA TYR A 119 0.73 18.29 6.20
C TYR A 119 0.17 17.79 4.87
N ILE A 120 0.73 18.30 3.76
CA ILE A 120 0.52 17.77 2.42
C ILE A 120 1.85 17.15 1.97
N PRO A 121 1.90 15.83 1.77
CA PRO A 121 3.08 15.17 1.24
C PRO A 121 3.59 15.78 -0.07
N GLU A 122 4.92 15.81 -0.24
CA GLU A 122 5.50 16.28 -1.50
C GLU A 122 5.06 15.37 -2.66
N THR A 123 4.67 15.97 -3.79
CA THR A 123 4.33 15.21 -5.00
C THR A 123 5.58 14.60 -5.62
N CYS A 124 5.48 13.35 -6.05
CA CYS A 124 6.56 12.63 -6.70
C CYS A 124 6.09 11.87 -7.94
N ARG A 125 7.05 11.37 -8.73
CA ARG A 125 6.77 10.46 -9.85
C ARG A 125 7.13 9.04 -9.48
N PHE A 126 6.11 8.19 -9.45
CA PHE A 126 6.28 6.76 -9.37
C PHE A 126 6.65 6.21 -10.76
N VAL A 127 6.91 4.91 -10.81
CA VAL A 127 7.24 4.20 -12.05
C VAL A 127 6.13 4.39 -13.10
N ASN A 128 6.53 4.50 -14.37
CA ASN A 128 5.68 4.85 -15.52
C ASN A 128 5.03 6.25 -15.43
N GLY A 129 5.55 7.13 -14.57
CA GLY A 129 5.11 8.52 -14.48
C GLY A 129 3.84 8.72 -13.67
N LEU A 130 3.36 7.69 -12.97
CA LEU A 130 2.19 7.81 -12.10
C LEU A 130 2.43 8.86 -11.01
N GLU A 131 1.42 9.68 -10.78
CA GLU A 131 1.40 10.61 -9.67
C GLU A 131 1.49 9.85 -8.34
N GLY A 132 2.30 10.37 -7.43
CA GLY A 132 2.43 9.81 -6.09
C GLY A 132 2.75 10.88 -5.05
N ARG A 133 2.94 10.42 -3.82
CA ARG A 133 3.38 11.20 -2.67
C ARG A 133 4.61 10.61 -2.03
N CYS A 134 5.48 11.50 -1.55
CA CYS A 134 6.60 11.14 -0.71
C CYS A 134 6.07 10.76 0.68
N LEU A 135 6.11 9.47 0.99
CA LEU A 135 5.62 8.94 2.25
C LEU A 135 6.77 8.33 3.05
N SER A 136 6.75 8.57 4.36
CA SER A 136 7.77 8.07 5.27
C SER A 136 7.77 6.54 5.35
N THR A 137 8.97 5.95 5.32
CA THR A 137 9.21 4.52 5.57
C THR A 137 8.90 4.08 7.00
N VAL A 138 8.60 5.04 7.88
CA VAL A 138 8.03 4.78 9.21
C VAL A 138 6.68 4.09 9.11
N LEU A 139 5.87 4.46 8.11
CA LEU A 139 4.58 3.83 7.82
C LEU A 139 4.81 2.36 7.46
N PRO A 140 4.17 1.38 8.15
CA PRO A 140 4.47 -0.04 7.96
C PRO A 140 4.23 -0.52 6.53
N GLU A 141 3.22 0.00 5.84
CA GLU A 141 2.95 -0.31 4.43
C GLU A 141 4.05 0.18 3.49
N ILE A 142 4.66 1.34 3.76
CA ILE A 142 5.74 1.89 2.93
C ILE A 142 7.07 1.23 3.28
N GLY A 143 7.35 1.03 4.57
CA GLY A 143 8.57 0.39 5.04
C GLY A 143 8.73 -1.04 4.53
N ARG A 144 7.65 -1.82 4.44
CA ARG A 144 7.66 -3.20 3.92
C ARG A 144 8.07 -3.32 2.45
N THR A 145 7.81 -2.30 1.65
CA THR A 145 8.08 -2.30 0.20
C THR A 145 9.20 -1.32 -0.19
N ALA A 146 9.85 -0.69 0.78
CA ALA A 146 10.80 0.39 0.56
C ALA A 146 11.98 0.03 -0.34
N ASP A 147 12.40 -1.24 -0.36
CA ASP A 147 13.51 -1.72 -1.21
C ASP A 147 13.16 -1.76 -2.70
N THR A 148 11.88 -1.82 -3.03
CA THR A 148 11.36 -1.89 -4.40
C THR A 148 10.71 -0.59 -4.87
N MET A 149 10.43 0.34 -3.96
CA MET A 149 9.83 1.63 -4.30
C MET A 149 10.91 2.66 -4.65
N PRO A 150 10.68 3.52 -5.66
CA PRO A 150 11.62 4.58 -5.98
C PRO A 150 11.64 5.66 -4.89
N VAL A 151 12.81 6.23 -4.63
CA VAL A 151 12.93 7.46 -3.82
C VAL A 151 12.41 8.66 -4.62
N SER A 152 12.66 8.74 -5.93
CA SER A 152 12.26 9.87 -6.78
C SER A 152 12.88 11.19 -6.26
N ASN A 153 12.09 12.26 -6.07
CA ASN A 153 12.48 13.51 -5.41
C ASN A 153 12.30 13.51 -3.89
N CYS A 154 11.89 12.39 -3.28
CA CYS A 154 11.60 12.32 -1.86
C CYS A 154 12.86 12.33 -0.98
N GLN A 155 12.69 12.56 0.32
CA GLN A 155 13.78 12.48 1.29
C GLN A 155 14.32 11.04 1.42
N PRO A 156 15.54 10.84 1.97
CA PRO A 156 16.14 9.51 2.09
C PRO A 156 15.31 8.48 2.87
N HIS A 157 14.56 8.94 3.88
CA HIS A 157 13.66 8.14 4.72
C HIS A 157 12.25 7.99 4.14
N GLU A 158 12.03 8.44 2.90
CA GLU A 158 10.73 8.41 2.24
C GLU A 158 10.80 7.58 0.96
N ARG A 159 9.62 7.16 0.48
CA ARG A 159 9.45 6.53 -0.82
C ARG A 159 8.30 7.18 -1.54
N CYS A 160 8.43 7.26 -2.85
CA CYS A 160 7.35 7.71 -3.70
C CYS A 160 6.30 6.60 -3.77
N SER A 161 5.14 6.83 -3.17
CA SER A 161 3.99 5.92 -3.21
C SER A 161 2.95 6.44 -4.20
N PRO A 162 2.48 5.63 -5.17
CA PRO A 162 1.57 6.10 -6.20
C PRO A 162 0.19 6.37 -5.60
N CYS A 163 -0.53 7.40 -6.07
CA CYS A 163 -1.91 7.68 -5.61
C CYS A 163 -2.87 6.52 -5.88
N CYS A 164 -2.66 5.82 -7.01
CA CYS A 164 -3.44 4.66 -7.43
C CYS A 164 -2.54 3.43 -7.48
N ASP A 165 -3.02 2.29 -6.99
CA ASP A 165 -2.31 1.02 -7.12
C ASP A 165 -2.14 0.71 -8.62
N PRO A 166 -0.90 0.53 -9.11
CA PRO A 166 -0.67 0.37 -10.54
C PRO A 166 -1.18 -0.96 -11.10
N PHE A 167 -1.51 -1.93 -10.24
CA PHE A 167 -1.97 -3.26 -10.61
C PHE A 167 -3.49 -3.41 -10.54
N THR A 168 -4.17 -2.72 -9.63
CA THR A 168 -5.64 -2.78 -9.51
C THR A 168 -6.32 -1.53 -10.06
N GLY A 169 -5.58 -0.41 -10.12
CA GLY A 169 -6.09 0.91 -10.47
C GLY A 169 -6.88 1.57 -9.33
N GLU A 170 -7.06 0.92 -8.18
CA GLU A 170 -7.77 1.45 -7.02
C GLU A 170 -6.94 2.51 -6.28
N ALA A 171 -7.56 3.30 -5.40
CA ALA A 171 -6.85 4.24 -4.56
C ALA A 171 -5.93 3.49 -3.57
N SER A 172 -4.67 3.90 -3.48
CA SER A 172 -3.69 3.29 -2.56
C SER A 172 -3.73 3.89 -1.15
N GLY A 173 -4.43 5.01 -0.98
CA GLY A 173 -4.37 5.85 0.23
C GLY A 173 -3.14 6.75 0.32
N ALA A 174 -2.25 6.76 -0.69
CA ALA A 174 -1.06 7.59 -0.67
C ALA A 174 -1.35 9.09 -0.80
N CYS A 175 -2.46 9.43 -1.47
CA CYS A 175 -2.93 10.80 -1.70
C CYS A 175 -4.17 11.09 -0.84
N ASP A 176 -4.28 10.40 0.29
CA ASP A 176 -5.32 10.56 1.31
C ASP A 176 -4.63 10.56 2.69
N VAL A 177 -3.70 11.50 2.84
CA VAL A 177 -2.87 11.66 4.06
C VAL A 177 -2.89 13.12 4.46
N GLY A 178 -3.29 13.39 5.70
CA GLY A 178 -3.33 14.74 6.24
C GLY A 178 -4.27 15.65 5.44
N CYS A 179 -3.69 16.66 4.81
CA CYS A 179 -4.40 17.68 4.06
C CYS A 179 -4.42 17.44 2.54
N ASP A 180 -3.97 16.27 2.08
CA ASP A 180 -3.97 15.94 0.65
C ASP A 180 -5.39 15.82 0.10
N ILE A 181 -5.65 16.48 -1.03
CA ILE A 181 -6.97 16.46 -1.68
C ILE A 181 -7.11 15.33 -2.72
N GLY A 182 -6.10 14.48 -2.86
CA GLY A 182 -6.10 13.39 -3.82
C GLY A 182 -5.27 13.65 -5.08
N PRO A 183 -5.29 12.70 -6.03
CA PRO A 183 -4.58 12.84 -7.29
C PRO A 183 -5.14 14.00 -8.13
N ILE A 184 -4.24 14.77 -8.74
CA ILE A 184 -4.57 15.94 -9.56
C ILE A 184 -4.58 15.58 -11.05
N GLU A 185 -3.77 14.60 -11.47
CA GLU A 185 -3.56 14.29 -12.90
C GLU A 185 -4.55 13.28 -13.46
N ALA A 186 -4.97 12.30 -12.66
CA ALA A 186 -5.97 11.32 -13.04
C ALA A 186 -6.64 10.71 -11.82
N GLN A 187 -7.96 10.51 -11.91
CA GLN A 187 -8.66 9.70 -10.91
C GLN A 187 -8.23 8.24 -11.05
N CYS A 188 -8.17 7.56 -9.91
CA CYS A 188 -7.98 6.11 -9.87
C CYS A 188 -9.10 5.40 -10.63
N GLY A 189 -8.76 4.28 -11.26
CA GLY A 189 -9.65 3.56 -12.16
C GLY A 189 -8.98 2.30 -12.70
N GLU A 190 -8.51 2.35 -13.94
CA GLU A 190 -7.92 1.18 -14.60
C GLU A 190 -6.47 0.93 -14.14
N PRO A 191 -6.05 -0.35 -14.01
CA PRO A 191 -4.66 -0.72 -13.79
C PRO A 191 -3.71 -0.06 -14.80
N ALA A 192 -2.63 0.53 -14.30
CA ALA A 192 -1.56 1.06 -15.15
C ALA A 192 -0.69 -0.06 -15.75
N PHE A 193 -0.57 -1.18 -15.03
CA PHE A 193 0.19 -2.34 -15.45
C PHE A 193 -0.71 -3.29 -16.23
N ARG A 194 -0.20 -3.72 -17.39
CA ARG A 194 -0.93 -4.60 -18.29
C ARG A 194 -1.09 -5.98 -17.65
N ALA A 195 -2.30 -6.54 -17.71
CA ALA A 195 -2.52 -7.93 -17.33
C ALA A 195 -1.69 -8.92 -18.17
N CYS A 196 -1.18 -9.96 -17.52
CA CYS A 196 -0.47 -11.10 -18.10
C CYS A 196 -1.01 -12.39 -17.47
N CYS A 197 -0.41 -13.56 -17.76
CA CYS A 197 -0.83 -14.83 -17.16
C CYS A 197 -2.35 -15.12 -17.31
N GLY A 198 -2.94 -14.75 -18.45
CA GLY A 198 -4.39 -14.89 -18.67
C GLY A 198 -5.27 -14.08 -17.71
N GLY A 199 -4.77 -12.96 -17.18
CA GLY A 199 -5.48 -12.10 -16.22
C GLY A 199 -5.25 -12.47 -14.75
N ARG A 200 -4.24 -13.30 -14.45
CA ARG A 200 -3.89 -13.73 -13.08
C ARG A 200 -2.61 -13.09 -12.54
N GLY A 201 -2.12 -12.10 -13.27
CA GLY A 201 -0.91 -11.36 -12.95
C GLY A 201 -0.82 -10.13 -13.80
N HIS A 202 0.18 -9.31 -13.52
CA HIS A 202 0.38 -8.02 -14.15
C HIS A 202 1.87 -7.82 -14.47
N CYS A 203 2.12 -7.14 -15.58
CA CYS A 203 3.46 -6.81 -16.02
C CYS A 203 4.04 -5.69 -15.16
N ALA A 204 5.09 -6.00 -14.41
CA ALA A 204 5.82 -5.02 -13.62
C ALA A 204 7.26 -4.86 -14.14
N PRO A 205 7.81 -3.64 -14.11
CA PRO A 205 9.21 -3.43 -14.43
C PRO A 205 10.11 -4.08 -13.37
N PRO A 206 11.30 -4.59 -13.76
CA PRO A 206 12.20 -5.27 -12.84
C PRO A 206 12.57 -4.45 -11.59
N SER A 207 12.58 -3.12 -11.68
CA SER A 207 12.86 -2.24 -10.54
C SER A 207 11.85 -2.34 -9.40
N LEU A 208 10.61 -2.76 -9.67
CA LEU A 208 9.58 -2.98 -8.65
C LEU A 208 9.55 -4.41 -8.11
N ILE A 209 10.43 -5.28 -8.60
CA ILE A 209 10.49 -6.68 -8.24
C ILE A 209 11.78 -6.90 -7.47
N LYS A 210 11.69 -7.63 -6.35
CA LYS A 210 12.87 -8.01 -5.56
C LYS A 210 13.86 -8.79 -6.43
N PRO A 211 15.17 -8.50 -6.38
CA PRO A 211 16.16 -9.17 -7.23
C PRO A 211 16.06 -10.70 -7.24
N GLU A 212 15.82 -11.30 -6.07
CA GLU A 212 15.69 -12.74 -5.87
C GLU A 212 14.47 -13.40 -6.54
N ASP A 213 13.45 -12.61 -6.89
CA ASP A 213 12.24 -13.12 -7.54
C ASP A 213 12.30 -12.96 -9.07
N ARG A 214 13.14 -12.05 -9.59
CA ARG A 214 13.17 -11.73 -11.03
C ARG A 214 13.46 -12.94 -11.91
N GLU A 215 14.33 -13.83 -11.46
CA GLU A 215 14.72 -15.04 -12.21
C GLU A 215 13.62 -16.12 -12.24
N LYS A 216 12.59 -16.00 -11.39
CA LYS A 216 11.46 -16.94 -11.30
C LYS A 216 10.25 -16.50 -12.12
N LEU A 217 10.32 -15.31 -12.72
CA LEU A 217 9.21 -14.67 -13.41
C LEU A 217 9.46 -14.65 -14.92
N SER A 218 8.42 -14.94 -15.68
CA SER A 218 8.50 -14.88 -17.15
C SER A 218 8.25 -13.47 -17.67
N GLY A 219 8.96 -13.06 -18.73
CA GLY A 219 8.54 -11.92 -19.56
C GLY A 219 7.34 -12.23 -20.47
N SER A 220 6.86 -13.47 -20.51
CA SER A 220 5.79 -13.90 -21.40
C SER A 220 4.49 -13.10 -21.18
N GLY A 221 3.95 -12.55 -22.27
CA GLY A 221 2.75 -11.70 -22.23
C GLY A 221 3.00 -10.24 -21.84
N CYS A 222 4.24 -9.87 -21.51
CA CYS A 222 4.65 -8.52 -21.18
C CYS A 222 5.44 -7.85 -22.31
N ALA A 223 5.38 -6.52 -22.37
CA ALA A 223 6.14 -5.72 -23.33
C ALA A 223 7.49 -5.28 -22.74
N GLY A 224 8.53 -5.26 -23.58
CA GLY A 224 9.86 -4.81 -23.18
C GLY A 224 10.53 -5.75 -22.18
N GLU A 225 11.14 -5.19 -21.15
CA GLU A 225 11.84 -5.91 -20.07
C GLU A 225 10.95 -6.21 -18.86
N ASN A 226 9.64 -5.94 -18.96
CA ASN A 226 8.71 -6.18 -17.87
C ASN A 226 8.54 -7.69 -17.64
N LEU A 227 8.39 -8.06 -16.37
CA LEU A 227 8.14 -9.43 -15.95
C LEU A 227 6.69 -9.57 -15.49
N CYS A 228 6.10 -10.72 -15.80
CA CYS A 228 4.75 -11.06 -15.38
C CYS A 228 4.77 -11.49 -13.90
N VAL A 229 4.23 -10.66 -13.01
CA VAL A 229 4.10 -10.95 -11.58
C VAL A 229 2.69 -11.50 -11.32
N PRO A 230 2.54 -12.77 -10.89
CA PRO A 230 1.24 -13.28 -10.50
C PRO A 230 0.67 -12.52 -9.31
N ASP A 231 -0.63 -12.25 -9.32
CA ASP A 231 -1.27 -11.43 -8.28
C ASP A 231 -1.18 -12.07 -6.90
N VAL A 232 -1.21 -13.40 -6.84
CA VAL A 232 -1.04 -14.16 -5.58
C VAL A 232 0.33 -13.95 -4.94
N LEU A 233 1.37 -13.59 -5.70
CA LEU A 233 2.70 -13.33 -5.16
C LEU A 233 2.87 -11.88 -4.67
N ARG A 234 1.91 -11.00 -4.95
CA ARG A 234 1.92 -9.62 -4.44
C ARG A 234 1.39 -9.53 -3.01
N ASP A 235 0.54 -10.47 -2.62
CA ASP A 235 0.00 -10.55 -1.26
C ASP A 235 1.04 -11.20 -0.32
N PRO A 236 1.61 -10.45 0.64
CA PRO A 236 2.59 -10.99 1.60
C PRO A 236 1.98 -12.07 2.52
N ASP A 237 0.67 -12.09 2.68
CA ASP A 237 -0.06 -13.05 3.49
C ASP A 237 -0.52 -14.27 2.69
N TYR A 238 -0.31 -14.29 1.37
CA TYR A 238 -0.61 -15.45 0.55
C TYR A 238 0.17 -16.67 1.02
N ARG A 239 -0.55 -17.79 1.19
CA ARG A 239 0.02 -19.10 1.49
C ARG A 239 -0.46 -20.07 0.43
N ALA A 240 0.45 -20.47 -0.45
CA ALA A 240 0.15 -21.37 -1.55
C ALA A 240 -0.41 -22.70 -1.01
N PRO A 241 -1.58 -23.18 -1.49
CA PRO A 241 -2.13 -24.47 -1.08
C PRO A 241 -1.15 -25.60 -1.35
N ARG A 242 -1.03 -26.56 -0.43
CA ARG A 242 -0.20 -27.76 -0.67
C ARG A 242 -0.81 -28.64 -1.75
N CYS A 243 0.06 -29.32 -2.50
CA CYS A 243 -0.34 -30.27 -3.51
C CYS A 243 0.54 -31.51 -3.52
N GLN A 244 0.01 -32.58 -4.14
CA GLN A 244 0.75 -33.77 -4.49
C GLN A 244 0.81 -33.86 -6.01
N GLY A 245 2.01 -34.06 -6.53
CA GLY A 245 2.26 -34.25 -7.95
C GLY A 245 3.00 -35.56 -8.20
N ARG A 246 3.14 -35.90 -9.47
CA ARG A 246 3.93 -37.04 -9.92
C ARG A 246 4.80 -36.63 -11.08
N VAL A 247 6.10 -36.86 -10.95
CA VAL A 247 7.09 -36.70 -12.02
C VAL A 247 7.70 -38.05 -12.30
N LEU A 248 7.57 -38.52 -13.54
CA LEU A 248 7.88 -39.90 -13.91
C LEU A 248 7.15 -40.91 -12.98
N PHE A 249 7.90 -41.80 -12.33
CA PHE A 249 7.38 -42.82 -11.43
C PHE A 249 7.48 -42.44 -9.94
N ARG A 250 7.73 -41.16 -9.61
CA ARG A 250 7.89 -40.68 -8.23
C ARG A 250 6.83 -39.63 -7.90
N ASP A 251 6.19 -39.83 -6.75
CA ASP A 251 5.31 -38.82 -6.16
C ASP A 251 6.17 -37.74 -5.47
N TYR A 252 5.69 -36.50 -5.47
CA TYR A 252 6.33 -35.38 -4.78
C TYR A 252 5.29 -34.50 -4.09
N GLU A 253 5.74 -33.78 -3.06
CA GLU A 253 4.96 -32.73 -2.41
C GLU A 253 5.38 -31.35 -2.92
N GLY A 254 4.40 -30.46 -3.05
CA GLY A 254 4.60 -29.14 -3.58
C GLY A 254 3.54 -28.15 -3.12
N VAL A 255 3.50 -27.02 -3.81
CA VAL A 255 2.52 -25.96 -3.63
C VAL A 255 1.88 -25.56 -4.95
N CYS A 256 0.62 -25.18 -4.91
CA CYS A 256 -0.13 -24.73 -6.07
C CYS A 256 0.23 -23.29 -6.40
N LEU A 257 0.85 -23.10 -7.55
CA LEU A 257 1.19 -21.80 -8.09
C LEU A 257 0.60 -21.63 -9.49
N PRO A 258 0.31 -20.40 -9.93
CA PRO A 258 -0.15 -20.16 -11.30
C PRO A 258 0.89 -20.69 -12.30
N GLY A 259 0.45 -21.42 -13.34
CA GLY A 259 1.32 -22.01 -14.38
C GLY A 259 1.98 -21.00 -15.33
N CYS A 260 2.17 -19.76 -14.89
CA CYS A 260 2.85 -18.70 -15.64
C CYS A 260 4.17 -18.27 -15.00
N LEU A 261 4.58 -18.93 -13.92
CA LEU A 261 5.93 -18.79 -13.37
C LEU A 261 6.92 -19.54 -14.27
N ASP A 262 8.07 -18.91 -14.50
CA ASP A 262 9.17 -19.51 -15.25
C ASP A 262 10.15 -20.11 -14.25
N LEU A 263 9.81 -21.29 -13.75
CA LEU A 263 10.65 -21.98 -12.79
C LEU A 263 11.69 -22.82 -13.53
N PRO A 264 12.98 -22.77 -13.14
CA PRO A 264 14.07 -23.44 -13.84
C PRO A 264 14.06 -24.95 -13.58
N MET A 265 12.99 -25.62 -13.98
CA MET A 265 12.80 -27.06 -13.84
C MET A 265 12.73 -27.69 -15.22
N ASP A 266 13.70 -28.55 -15.56
CA ASP A 266 13.75 -29.21 -16.87
C ASP A 266 12.71 -30.33 -17.06
N PHE A 267 11.69 -30.41 -16.20
CA PHE A 267 10.67 -31.44 -16.26
C PHE A 267 9.27 -30.83 -16.37
N LEU A 268 8.39 -31.55 -17.06
CA LEU A 268 7.00 -31.15 -17.21
C LEU A 268 6.31 -31.26 -15.86
N ILE A 269 5.86 -30.12 -15.34
CA ILE A 269 5.05 -30.03 -14.14
C ILE A 269 3.60 -30.09 -14.58
N GLY A 270 2.85 -30.97 -13.91
CA GLY A 270 1.41 -31.05 -14.11
C GLY A 270 0.65 -30.30 -13.02
N GLN A 271 -0.65 -30.14 -13.22
CA GLN A 271 -1.58 -29.63 -12.22
C GLN A 271 -1.51 -30.37 -10.88
N GLY A 272 -1.20 -31.68 -10.90
CA GLY A 272 -1.19 -32.50 -9.69
C GLY A 272 -2.57 -32.48 -8.99
N SER A 273 -2.57 -32.33 -7.66
CA SER A 273 -3.79 -32.20 -6.87
C SER A 273 -4.28 -30.75 -6.71
N CYS A 274 -3.81 -29.80 -7.54
CA CYS A 274 -4.25 -28.42 -7.45
C CYS A 274 -5.72 -28.25 -7.87
N GLY A 275 -6.49 -27.55 -7.05
CA GLY A 275 -7.93 -27.37 -7.26
C GLY A 275 -8.27 -26.47 -8.46
N ASN A 276 -7.37 -25.56 -8.83
CA ASN A 276 -7.53 -24.70 -9.99
C ASN A 276 -6.89 -25.35 -11.24
N PRO A 277 -7.59 -25.43 -12.39
CA PRO A 277 -7.05 -26.03 -13.61
C PRO A 277 -5.87 -25.27 -14.23
N ASN A 278 -5.64 -24.01 -13.82
CA ASN A 278 -4.54 -23.19 -14.30
C ASN A 278 -3.38 -23.10 -13.28
N ASP A 279 -3.46 -23.85 -12.19
CA ASP A 279 -2.37 -23.98 -11.23
C ASP A 279 -1.56 -25.24 -11.52
N GLU A 280 -0.27 -25.14 -11.32
CA GLU A 280 0.69 -26.23 -11.41
C GLU A 280 1.14 -26.62 -10.01
N CYS A 281 1.34 -27.92 -9.79
CA CYS A 281 1.86 -28.42 -8.53
C CYS A 281 3.38 -28.29 -8.53
N VAL A 282 3.89 -27.16 -8.05
CA VAL A 282 5.32 -26.86 -8.04
C VAL A 282 5.99 -27.56 -6.85
N PRO A 283 6.96 -28.47 -7.06
CA PRO A 283 7.62 -29.18 -5.97
C PRO A 283 8.42 -28.22 -5.08
N CYS A 284 8.44 -28.48 -3.77
CA CYS A 284 9.29 -27.74 -2.84
C CYS A 284 10.76 -28.18 -2.86
N THR A 285 11.00 -29.38 -3.38
CA THR A 285 12.33 -29.98 -3.49
C THR A 285 12.46 -30.61 -4.87
N ASP A 286 13.57 -30.36 -5.58
CA ASP A 286 13.81 -30.97 -6.89
C ASP A 286 13.80 -32.50 -6.72
N PRO A 287 12.89 -33.22 -7.39
CA PRO A 287 12.71 -34.67 -7.22
C PRO A 287 13.90 -35.50 -7.73
N ARG A 288 14.86 -34.88 -8.44
CA ARG A 288 16.08 -35.47 -8.98
C ARG A 288 17.27 -35.26 -8.04
N THR A 289 17.45 -34.04 -7.53
CA THR A 289 18.63 -33.67 -6.72
C THR A 289 18.37 -33.70 -5.21
N GLY A 290 17.12 -33.50 -4.77
CA GLY A 290 16.78 -33.34 -3.37
C GLY A 290 17.03 -31.93 -2.82
N GLU A 291 17.37 -30.96 -3.68
CA GLU A 291 17.63 -29.56 -3.28
C GLU A 291 16.34 -28.74 -3.26
N ALA A 292 16.28 -27.69 -2.44
CA ALA A 292 15.12 -26.79 -2.39
C ALA A 292 14.95 -26.07 -3.74
N THR A 293 13.71 -25.96 -4.23
CA THR A 293 13.41 -25.29 -5.50
C THR A 293 13.29 -23.77 -5.38
N GLY A 294 13.16 -23.26 -4.15
CA GLY A 294 12.89 -21.84 -3.91
C GLY A 294 11.49 -21.37 -4.35
N ALA A 295 10.58 -22.32 -4.56
CA ALA A 295 9.19 -22.03 -4.92
C ALA A 295 8.47 -21.25 -3.79
N PRO A 296 7.80 -20.12 -4.11
CA PRO A 296 7.08 -19.34 -3.11
C PRO A 296 6.05 -20.16 -2.33
N GLY A 297 6.08 -20.07 -0.99
CA GLY A 297 5.15 -20.78 -0.10
C GLY A 297 5.61 -22.18 0.34
N CYS A 298 6.75 -22.66 -0.16
CA CYS A 298 7.39 -23.85 0.39
C CYS A 298 8.04 -23.56 1.76
N PRO A 299 8.08 -24.54 2.67
CA PRO A 299 8.81 -24.40 3.93
C PRO A 299 10.31 -24.24 3.65
N GLU A 300 10.95 -23.33 4.40
CA GLU A 300 12.42 -23.20 4.46
C GLU A 300 13.07 -24.36 5.23
#